data_AF-Q065E7-F1
#
_entry.id   AF-Q065E7-F1
#
_cell.length_a   1.000
_cell.length_b   1.000
_cell.length_c   1.000
_cell.angle_alpha   90.00
_cell.angle_beta   90.00
_cell.angle_gamma   90.00
#
_symmetry.space_group_name_H-M   'P 1'
#
loop_
_entity.id
_entity.type
_entity.pdbx_description
1 polymer ?
#
loop_
_entity_poly.entity_id
_entity_poly.type
_entity_poly.pdbx_seq_one_letter_code
_entity_poly.pdbx_strand_id
1 'polypeptide(L)' 'MEEWSFVEERELQGWKGACLCITCQHFAYGVDQHCRTILGCNARQKQLPQGDHLTKKCKLWAPTWQKEMGWAPEAG' A
#
# COMPACT_ATOMS: atom_id res chain seq x y z
N MET A 1 10.44 -9.29 -2.71
CA MET A 1 9.39 -8.98 -1.70
C MET A 1 9.26 -10.10 -0.68
N GLU A 2 9.41 -11.37 -1.08
CA GLU A 2 9.43 -12.52 -0.15
C GLU A 2 10.43 -12.37 1.00
N GLU A 3 11.59 -11.77 0.74
CA GLU A 3 12.65 -11.54 1.75
C GLU A 3 12.37 -10.35 2.69
N TRP A 4 11.33 -9.56 2.42
CA TRP A 4 11.01 -8.39 3.25
C TRP A 4 10.37 -8.84 4.56
N SER A 5 10.76 -8.22 5.68
CA SER A 5 10.03 -8.42 6.94
C SER A 5 8.67 -7.69 6.89
N PHE A 6 7.76 -8.06 7.79
CA PHE A 6 6.50 -7.35 7.97
C PHE A 6 6.71 -5.96 8.57
N VAL A 7 5.79 -5.04 8.24
CA VAL A 7 5.67 -3.73 8.88
C VAL A 7 5.27 -3.91 10.35
N GLU A 8 5.82 -3.10 11.24
CA GLU A 8 5.43 -3.13 12.64
C GLU A 8 4.11 -2.39 12.87
N GLU A 9 3.34 -2.81 13.88
CA GLU A 9 2.05 -2.18 14.18
C GLU A 9 2.17 -0.67 14.41
N ARG A 10 3.24 -0.23 15.08
CA ARG A 10 3.53 1.19 15.35
C ARG A 10 3.76 2.04 14.09
N GLU A 11 4.03 1.42 12.94
CA GLU A 11 4.26 2.09 11.66
C GLU A 11 2.97 2.27 10.84
N LEU A 12 1.90 1.59 11.26
CA LEU A 12 0.56 1.71 10.71
C LEU A 12 -0.33 2.51 11.66
N GLN A 13 -1.31 3.20 11.09
CA GLN A 13 -2.31 3.94 11.83
C GLN A 13 -3.70 3.48 11.38
N GLY A 14 -4.58 3.14 12.32
CA GLY A 14 -5.97 2.82 12.02
C GLY A 14 -6.66 3.99 11.32
N TRP A 15 -7.47 3.70 10.29
CA TRP A 15 -8.14 4.73 9.51
C TRP A 15 -9.54 4.28 9.06
N LYS A 16 -10.51 5.20 9.09
CA LYS A 16 -11.85 5.00 8.54
C LYS A 16 -12.06 6.05 7.44
N GLY A 17 -11.76 5.70 6.19
CA GLY A 17 -11.86 6.59 5.04
C GLY A 17 -11.00 6.13 3.87
N ALA A 18 -10.89 6.94 2.80
CA ALA A 18 -10.25 6.53 1.54
C ALA A 18 -8.71 6.59 1.53
N CYS A 19 -8.05 6.93 2.65
CA CYS A 19 -6.60 7.06 2.74
C CYS A 19 -6.00 5.83 3.41
N LEU A 20 -6.23 4.65 2.82
CA LEU A 20 -5.76 3.37 3.29
C LEU A 20 -4.44 2.99 2.59
N CYS A 21 -3.75 1.99 3.11
CA CYS A 21 -2.55 1.47 2.46
C CYS A 21 -2.83 1.03 1.02
N ILE A 22 -3.95 0.37 0.71
CA ILE A 22 -4.30 -0.04 -0.66
C ILE A 22 -4.46 1.15 -1.63
N THR A 23 -4.75 2.35 -1.14
CA THR A 23 -4.92 3.57 -1.95
C THR A 23 -3.68 4.47 -1.95
N CYS A 24 -2.56 4.01 -1.38
CA CYS A 24 -1.30 4.73 -1.33
C CYS A 24 -0.48 4.50 -2.60
N GLN A 25 0.22 5.52 -3.11
CA GLN A 25 1.14 5.36 -4.24
C GLN A 25 2.28 4.36 -3.98
N HIS A 26 2.62 4.11 -2.71
CA HIS A 26 3.69 3.20 -2.31
C HIS A 26 3.20 1.76 -2.11
N PHE A 27 1.89 1.52 -2.22
CA PHE A 27 1.33 0.18 -2.16
C PHE A 27 1.90 -0.67 -3.29
N ALA A 28 2.32 -1.88 -2.94
CA ALA A 28 2.84 -2.83 -3.90
C ALA A 28 2.20 -4.20 -3.65
N TYR A 29 2.06 -4.96 -4.72
CA TYR A 29 1.73 -6.37 -4.65
C TYR A 29 2.70 -7.16 -5.52
N GLY A 30 2.90 -8.42 -5.16
CA GLY A 30 3.68 -9.38 -5.92
C GLY A 30 3.12 -10.77 -5.73
N VAL A 31 3.82 -11.77 -6.26
CA VAL A 31 3.45 -13.18 -6.14
C VAL A 31 4.67 -13.94 -5.61
N ASP A 32 4.47 -14.79 -4.62
CA ASP A 32 5.51 -15.65 -4.04
C ASP A 32 5.75 -16.91 -4.91
N GLN A 33 6.78 -17.69 -4.59
CA GLN A 33 7.08 -18.95 -5.29
C GLN A 33 5.95 -20.00 -5.22
N HIS A 34 5.00 -19.84 -4.30
CA HIS A 34 3.82 -20.70 -4.14
C HIS A 34 2.56 -20.11 -4.78
N CYS A 35 2.71 -19.12 -5.66
CA CYS A 35 1.60 -18.42 -6.32
C CYS A 35 0.65 -17.67 -5.37
N ARG A 36 1.14 -17.24 -4.20
CA ARG A 36 0.37 -16.44 -3.24
C ARG A 36 0.65 -14.96 -3.44
N THR A 37 -0.39 -14.15 -3.36
CA THR A 37 -0.23 -12.70 -3.41
C THR A 37 0.47 -12.20 -2.15
N ILE A 38 1.58 -11.50 -2.32
CA ILE A 38 2.24 -10.77 -1.25
C ILE A 38 1.89 -9.30 -1.39
N LEU A 39 1.57 -8.67 -0.28
CA LEU A 39 1.28 -7.23 -0.22
C LEU A 39 2.41 -6.54 0.51
N GLY A 40 2.76 -5.32 0.07
CA GLY A 40 3.90 -4.60 0.62
C GLY A 40 3.82 -3.10 0.44
N CYS A 41 4.79 -2.42 1.04
CA CYS A 41 5.00 -0.99 0.92
C CYS A 41 6.42 -0.75 0.37
N ASN A 42 6.53 -0.22 -0.86
CA ASN A 42 7.82 0.03 -1.52
C ASN A 42 8.66 1.06 -0.77
N ALA A 43 8.03 2.09 -0.19
CA ALA A 43 8.75 3.12 0.56
C ALA A 43 9.47 2.56 1.80
N ARG A 44 8.91 1.51 2.42
CA ARG A 44 9.52 0.86 3.59
C ARG A 44 10.29 -0.41 3.25
N GLN A 45 10.06 -0.99 2.07
CA GLN A 45 10.52 -2.33 1.69
C GLN A 45 10.10 -3.37 2.75
N LYS A 46 8.80 -3.33 3.11
CA LYS A 46 8.19 -4.22 4.10
C LYS A 46 6.91 -4.84 3.58
N GLN A 47 6.60 -6.05 4.03
CA GLN A 47 5.32 -6.70 3.76
C GLN A 47 4.21 -6.12 4.64
N LEU A 48 2.99 -6.08 4.10
CA LEU A 48 1.79 -5.73 4.84
C LEU A 48 1.10 -7.01 5.31
N PRO A 49 0.75 -7.13 6.60
CA PRO A 49 -0.11 -8.20 7.07
C PRO A 49 -1.43 -8.24 6.28
N GLN A 50 -1.97 -9.44 6.13
CA GLN A 50 -3.25 -9.63 5.43
C GLN A 50 -4.35 -8.82 6.13
N GLY A 51 -5.15 -8.10 5.36
CA GLY A 51 -6.24 -7.26 5.87
C GLY A 51 -5.82 -5.85 6.31
N ASP A 52 -4.59 -5.64 6.80
CA ASP A 52 -4.13 -4.31 7.26
C ASP A 52 -4.13 -3.25 6.15
N HIS A 53 -3.94 -3.68 4.91
CA HIS A 53 -4.00 -2.80 3.74
C HIS A 53 -5.39 -2.16 3.51
N LEU A 54 -6.45 -2.73 4.10
CA LEU A 54 -7.85 -2.29 3.98
C LEU A 54 -8.36 -1.51 5.20
N THR A 55 -7.64 -1.56 6.32
CA THR A 55 -8.11 -0.97 7.59
C THR A 55 -7.14 0.05 8.19
N LYS A 56 -5.90 0.06 7.71
CA LYS A 56 -4.83 0.93 8.19
C LYS A 56 -4.20 1.71 7.05
N LYS A 57 -3.59 2.83 7.42
CA LYS A 57 -2.73 3.65 6.56
C LYS A 57 -1.30 3.62 7.06
N CYS A 58 -0.33 3.71 6.17
CA CYS A 58 1.07 3.89 6.58
C CYS A 58 1.34 5.36 6.92
N LYS A 59 2.32 5.63 7.78
CA LYS A 59 2.69 7.02 8.13
C LYS A 59 3.23 7.84 6.95
N LEU A 60 3.73 7.17 5.92
CA LEU A 60 4.22 7.78 4.68
C LEU A 60 3.16 7.70 3.57
N TRP A 61 1.88 7.74 3.95
CA TRP A 61 0.81 7.66 2.96
C TRP A 61 0.92 8.86 2.02
N ALA A 62 0.82 8.59 0.72
CA ALA A 62 0.81 9.61 -0.31
C ALA A 62 -0.25 9.24 -1.36
N PRO A 63 -0.96 10.25 -1.90
CA PRO A 63 -2.00 10.02 -2.91
C PRO A 63 -1.40 9.37 -4.15
N THR A 64 -2.17 8.55 -4.84
CA THR A 64 -1.79 8.07 -6.17
C THR A 64 -1.74 9.25 -7.15
N TRP A 65 -0.85 9.20 -8.13
CA TRP A 65 -0.77 10.21 -9.20
C TRP A 65 -2.13 10.46 -9.88
N GLN A 66 -2.96 9.42 -10.03
CA GLN A 66 -4.33 9.57 -10.54
C GLN A 66 -5.24 10.42 -9.66
N LYS A 67 -5.03 10.44 -8.34
CA LYS A 67 -5.76 11.35 -7.45
C LYS A 67 -5.30 12.79 -7.59
N GLU A 68 -4.04 13.02 -7.97
CA GLU A 68 -3.48 14.37 -8.17
C GLU A 68 -3.83 14.96 -9.54
N MET A 69 -3.74 14.15 -10.60
CA MET A 69 -4.01 14.59 -11.98
C MET A 69 -5.46 14.40 -12.43
N GLY A 70 -6.28 13.73 -11.62
CA GLY A 70 -7.63 13.31 -12.03
C GLY A 70 -7.62 12.07 -12.93
N TRP A 71 -8.82 11.60 -13.28
CA TRP A 71 -8.98 10.46 -14.19
C TRP A 71 -8.86 10.92 -15.64
N ALA A 72 -7.94 10.32 -16.40
CA ALA A 72 -7.63 10.62 -17.81
C ALA A 72 -7.19 12.09 -18.05
N PRO A 73 -6.05 12.54 -17.49
CA PRO A 73 -5.52 13.88 -17.73
C PRO A 73 -5.20 14.17 -19.20
N GLU A 74 -5.00 13.14 -20.02
CA GLU A 74 -4.75 13.23 -21.46
C GLU A 74 -6.00 13.54 -22.31
N ALA A 75 -7.20 13.42 -21.73
CA ALA A 75 -8.46 13.70 -22.43
C ALA A 75 -8.89 15.18 -22.36
N GLY A 76 -8.07 16.03 -21.71
CA GLY A 76 -8.29 17.47 -21.55
C GLY A 76 -7.45 18.34 -22.49
#